data_AF-A0A8B8EDX3-F1
#
_entry.id   AF-A0A8B8EDX3-F1
#
_cell.length_a   1.000
_cell.length_b   1.000
_cell.length_c   1.000
_cell.angle_alpha   90.00
_cell.angle_beta   90.00
_cell.angle_gamma   90.00
#
_symmetry.space_group_name_H-M   'P 1'
#
loop_
_entity.id
_entity.type
_entity.pdbx_description
1 polymer ?
#
loop_
_entity_poly.entity_id
_entity_poly.type
_entity_poly.pdbx_seq_one_letter_code
_entity_poly.pdbx_strand_id
1 'polypeptide(L)'
;MLHHAFENFGYGEMDCVIHADNCAGQNKNRYVLAYFCWRVMLGLHQQITLMMQIPGHARCLVDANFAHIKRLYKRTDCNSLGDLREIVDRSCYSNNAVLFEEEDSWIWSDWAEFFSASFSALKGLRGYHIFRFHQENLGKVFCRKSSDDIEQQIKLLKGSVAAFDPNVRPRMVLPGGLTRDRQAYLYSRVRPFVQNPWKDVTCPPVQTEE
;
A
#
# COMPACT_ATOMS: atom_id res chain seq x y z
N MET A 1 -0.61 4.34 0.21
CA MET A 1 -0.68 3.29 1.25
C MET A 1 0.54 3.27 2.14
N LEU A 2 1.68 2.74 1.69
CA LEU A 2 2.88 2.65 2.56
C LEU A 2 3.27 4.00 3.18
N HIS A 3 3.22 5.10 2.41
CA HIS A 3 3.53 6.43 2.94
C HIS A 3 2.62 6.85 4.08
N HIS A 4 1.31 6.84 3.85
CA HIS A 4 0.34 7.11 4.91
C HIS A 4 0.56 6.23 6.15
N ALA A 5 0.85 4.94 5.96
CA ALA A 5 1.09 4.02 7.08
C ALA A 5 2.30 4.42 7.93
N PHE A 6 3.42 4.76 7.29
CA PHE A 6 4.62 5.23 8.01
C PHE A 6 4.42 6.59 8.69
N GLU A 7 3.69 7.51 8.06
CA GLU A 7 3.49 8.86 8.62
C GLU A 7 2.50 8.88 9.80
N ASN A 8 1.47 8.03 9.78
CA ASN A 8 0.37 8.10 10.75
C ASN A 8 0.39 6.98 11.80
N PHE A 9 1.00 5.84 11.49
CA PHE A 9 1.04 4.68 12.38
C PHE A 9 2.47 4.20 12.69
N GLY A 10 3.49 4.89 12.18
CA GLY A 10 4.88 4.67 12.57
C GLY A 10 5.14 5.09 14.01
N TYR A 11 6.13 4.47 14.65
CA TYR A 11 6.57 4.80 16.00
C TYR A 11 7.81 5.72 15.99
N GLY A 12 8.12 6.32 14.84
CA GLY A 12 9.38 7.06 14.63
C GLY A 12 10.57 6.13 14.42
N GLU A 13 10.33 4.89 14.01
CA GLU A 13 11.38 3.92 13.75
C GLU A 13 12.33 4.40 12.64
N MET A 14 13.63 4.30 12.91
CA MET A 14 14.66 4.58 11.92
C MET A 14 15.12 3.31 11.20
N ASP A 15 14.94 2.15 11.84
CA ASP A 15 15.25 0.84 11.29
C ASP A 15 13.95 0.02 11.20
N CYS A 16 13.58 -0.39 9.99
CA CYS A 16 12.33 -1.09 9.75
C CYS A 16 12.57 -2.41 9.00
N VAL A 17 11.88 -3.47 9.42
CA VAL A 17 11.80 -4.75 8.70
C VAL A 17 10.35 -4.98 8.27
N ILE A 18 10.14 -5.09 6.96
CA ILE A 18 8.83 -5.19 6.35
C ILE A 18 8.70 -6.56 5.72
N HIS A 19 7.65 -7.30 6.09
CA HIS A 19 7.29 -8.55 5.44
C HIS A 19 6.14 -8.31 4.46
N ALA A 20 6.28 -8.82 3.24
CA ALA A 20 5.24 -8.72 2.21
C ALA A 20 5.13 -10.02 1.40
N ASP A 21 3.94 -10.32 0.90
CA ASP A 21 3.75 -11.40 -0.05
C ASP A 21 4.45 -11.10 -1.38
N ASN A 22 4.87 -12.13 -2.11
CA ASN A 22 5.65 -12.00 -3.35
C ASN A 22 4.76 -11.69 -4.57
N CYS A 23 3.85 -10.73 -4.41
CA CYS A 23 2.97 -10.24 -5.47
C CYS A 23 3.71 -9.21 -6.34
N ALA A 24 4.04 -9.60 -7.58
CA ALA A 24 4.73 -8.73 -8.52
C ALA A 24 3.93 -7.49 -8.94
N GLY A 25 2.60 -7.58 -8.93
CA GLY A 25 1.71 -6.48 -9.32
C GLY A 25 1.60 -5.38 -8.25
N GLN A 26 1.85 -5.71 -6.98
CA GLN A 26 1.55 -4.82 -5.86
C GLN A 26 2.77 -4.52 -5.00
N ASN A 27 3.41 -5.54 -4.44
CA ASN A 27 4.46 -5.38 -3.42
C ASN A 27 5.87 -5.49 -3.99
N LYS A 28 6.06 -6.31 -5.03
CA LYS A 28 7.36 -6.53 -5.66
C LYS A 28 7.45 -5.90 -7.03
N ASN A 29 7.43 -4.58 -7.04
CA ASN A 29 7.62 -3.79 -8.26
C ASN A 29 8.71 -2.71 -8.06
N ARG A 30 9.14 -2.11 -9.17
CA ARG A 30 10.20 -1.10 -9.17
C ARG A 30 9.87 0.16 -8.35
N TYR A 31 8.60 0.52 -8.23
CA TYR A 31 8.17 1.74 -7.54
C TYR A 31 8.19 1.54 -6.02
N VAL A 32 7.88 0.35 -5.52
CA VAL A 32 8.02 0.01 -4.09
C VAL A 32 9.49 0.04 -3.68
N LEU A 33 10.41 -0.51 -4.49
CA LEU A 33 11.84 -0.41 -4.20
C LEU A 33 12.35 1.03 -4.28
N ALA A 34 11.90 1.80 -5.28
CA ALA A 34 12.22 3.22 -5.39
C ALA A 34 11.72 4.00 -4.17
N TYR A 35 10.51 3.70 -3.68
CA TYR A 35 9.93 4.30 -2.49
C TYR A 35 10.79 4.08 -1.23
N PHE A 36 11.23 2.85 -0.96
CA PHE A 36 12.10 2.58 0.19
C PHE A 36 13.47 3.23 0.06
N CYS A 37 14.05 3.21 -1.14
CA CYS A 37 15.30 3.90 -1.43
C CYS A 37 15.17 5.41 -1.18
N TRP A 38 14.07 6.01 -1.66
CA TRP A 38 13.73 7.43 -1.48
C TRP A 38 13.57 7.79 -0.01
N ARG A 39 12.88 6.97 0.81
CA ARG A 39 12.74 7.25 2.25
C ARG A 39 14.07 7.28 2.99
N VAL A 40 14.97 6.35 2.67
CA VAL A 40 16.33 6.36 3.24
C VAL A 40 17.13 7.56 2.74
N MET A 41 17.00 7.94 1.47
CA MET A 41 17.64 9.14 0.92
C MET A 41 17.16 10.43 1.58
N LEU A 42 15.89 10.51 1.97
CA LEU A 42 15.36 11.66 2.70
C LEU A 42 15.68 11.64 4.20
N GLY A 43 16.40 10.63 4.69
CA GLY A 43 16.68 10.47 6.12
C GLY A 43 15.43 10.15 6.94
N LEU A 44 14.32 9.77 6.30
CA LEU A 44 13.12 9.37 7.02
C LEU A 44 13.34 8.06 7.77
N HIS A 45 14.20 7.19 7.24
CA HIS A 45 14.71 5.96 7.88
C HIS A 45 16.22 5.85 7.64
N GLN A 46 16.95 5.23 8.56
CA GLN A 46 18.36 4.87 8.39
C GLN A 46 18.50 3.53 7.66
N GLN A 47 17.64 2.56 7.97
CA GLN A 47 17.60 1.26 7.32
C GLN A 47 16.17 0.78 7.06
N ILE A 48 15.97 0.18 5.88
CA ILE A 48 14.75 -0.57 5.57
C ILE A 48 15.16 -1.93 5.00
N THR A 49 14.61 -3.00 5.56
CA THR A 49 14.72 -4.35 5.00
C THR A 49 13.34 -4.84 4.59
N LEU A 50 13.13 -5.04 3.29
CA LEU A 50 11.93 -5.66 2.74
C LEU A 50 12.20 -7.16 2.51
N MET A 51 11.40 -8.01 3.14
CA MET A 51 11.44 -9.45 3.03
C MET A 51 10.19 -9.97 2.33
N MET A 52 10.38 -10.55 1.14
CA MET A 52 9.33 -11.13 0.33
C MET A 52 9.12 -12.59 0.70
N GLN A 53 7.88 -12.98 0.96
CA GLN A 53 7.56 -14.38 1.22
C GLN A 53 7.89 -15.29 0.03
N ILE A 54 8.32 -16.52 0.31
CA ILE A 54 8.54 -17.51 -0.74
C ILE A 54 7.17 -17.99 -1.26
N PRO A 55 6.96 -18.08 -2.59
CA PRO A 55 5.72 -18.61 -3.14
C PRO A 55 5.36 -19.98 -2.53
N GLY A 56 4.08 -20.17 -2.19
CA GLY A 56 3.59 -21.38 -1.51
C GLY A 56 3.49 -21.26 0.02
N HIS A 57 4.07 -20.22 0.63
CA HIS A 57 4.02 -19.98 2.07
C HIS A 57 3.02 -18.88 2.46
N ALA A 58 1.76 -19.02 2.01
CA ALA A 58 0.70 -18.00 2.13
C ALA A 58 0.08 -17.86 3.53
N ARG A 59 0.60 -18.54 4.57
CA ARG A 59 0.16 -18.31 5.96
C ARG A 59 1.17 -17.39 6.65
N CYS A 60 0.92 -16.09 6.58
CA CYS A 60 1.70 -15.12 7.35
C CYS A 60 0.86 -14.49 8.47
N LEU A 61 1.56 -13.98 9.49
CA LEU A 61 0.94 -13.17 10.55
C LEU A 61 0.27 -11.91 10.01
N VAL A 62 0.75 -11.38 8.87
CA VAL A 62 0.15 -10.19 8.23
C VAL A 62 -1.31 -10.44 7.87
N ASP A 63 -1.67 -11.68 7.49
CA ASP A 63 -3.05 -12.04 7.15
C ASP A 63 -3.90 -12.46 8.35
N ALA A 64 -3.28 -12.72 9.51
CA ALA A 64 -3.99 -13.24 10.68
C ALA A 64 -5.10 -12.29 11.15
N ASN A 65 -4.86 -10.99 11.06
CA ASN A 65 -5.82 -9.97 11.45
C ASN A 65 -7.08 -9.94 10.56
N PHE A 66 -7.00 -10.35 9.29
CA PHE A 66 -8.18 -10.50 8.44
C PHE A 66 -9.11 -11.62 8.90
N ALA A 67 -8.59 -12.64 9.62
CA ALA A 67 -9.43 -13.68 10.18
C ALA A 67 -10.38 -13.13 11.25
N HIS A 68 -9.92 -12.17 12.06
CA HIS A 68 -10.74 -11.47 13.04
C HIS A 68 -11.85 -10.66 12.37
N ILE A 69 -11.51 -9.87 11.34
CA ILE A 69 -12.47 -9.11 10.53
C ILE A 69 -13.52 -10.06 9.95
N LYS A 70 -13.08 -11.12 9.27
CA LYS A 70 -13.96 -12.11 8.64
C LYS A 70 -14.89 -12.81 9.65
N ARG A 71 -14.40 -13.11 10.86
CA ARG A 71 -15.20 -13.76 11.90
C ARG A 71 -16.34 -12.86 12.38
N LEU A 72 -16.07 -11.57 12.58
CA LEU A 72 -17.10 -10.60 12.98
C LEU A 72 -18.06 -10.31 11.81
N TYR A 73 -17.51 -9.99 10.64
CA TYR A 73 -18.27 -9.71 9.42
C TYR A 73 -19.33 -10.78 9.09
N LYS A 74 -18.99 -12.06 9.24
CA LYS A 74 -19.94 -13.17 8.97
C LYS A 74 -21.17 -13.21 9.89
N ARG A 75 -21.17 -12.46 10.99
CA ARG A 75 -22.23 -12.46 12.01
C ARG A 75 -22.83 -11.06 12.21
N THR A 76 -22.51 -10.13 11.31
CA THR A 76 -22.93 -8.74 11.40
C THR A 76 -23.47 -8.33 10.03
N ASP A 77 -24.68 -7.77 10.02
CA ASP A 77 -25.21 -7.15 8.81
C ASP A 77 -24.33 -5.94 8.44
N CYS A 78 -23.93 -5.86 7.18
CA CYS A 78 -23.07 -4.80 6.67
C CYS A 78 -23.72 -4.19 5.44
N ASN A 79 -24.37 -3.04 5.61
CA ASN A 79 -25.14 -2.37 4.56
C ASN A 79 -24.43 -1.13 4.02
N SER A 80 -23.45 -0.59 4.75
CA SER A 80 -22.73 0.63 4.40
C SER A 80 -21.21 0.52 4.59
N LEU A 81 -20.46 1.50 4.07
CA LEU A 81 -19.03 1.63 4.37
C LEU A 81 -18.78 1.96 5.86
N GLY A 82 -19.70 2.67 6.50
CA GLY A 82 -19.68 2.93 7.95
C GLY A 82 -19.80 1.65 8.76
N ASP A 83 -20.70 0.75 8.36
CA ASP A 83 -20.86 -0.56 9.01
C ASP A 83 -19.58 -1.39 8.83
N LEU A 84 -18.98 -1.35 7.63
CA LEU A 84 -17.73 -2.06 7.36
C LEU A 84 -16.58 -1.51 8.22
N ARG A 85 -16.47 -0.18 8.38
CA ARG A 85 -15.52 0.46 9.29
C ARG A 85 -15.72 -0.06 10.71
N GLU A 86 -16.95 -0.02 11.21
CA GLU A 86 -17.27 -0.47 12.57
C GLU A 86 -16.89 -1.95 12.77
N ILE A 87 -17.18 -2.80 11.78
CA ILE A 87 -16.78 -4.21 11.80
C ILE A 87 -15.25 -4.35 11.87
N VAL A 88 -14.49 -3.57 11.11
CA VAL A 88 -13.03 -3.60 11.15
C VAL A 88 -12.53 -3.16 12.52
N ASP A 89 -12.95 -2.00 13.01
CA ASP A 89 -12.49 -1.42 14.27
C ASP A 89 -12.84 -2.29 15.49
N ARG A 90 -14.01 -2.96 15.47
CA ARG A 90 -14.44 -3.86 16.56
C ARG A 90 -13.86 -5.26 16.47
N SER A 91 -13.26 -5.63 15.35
CA SER A 91 -12.81 -7.02 15.13
C SER A 91 -11.60 -7.41 15.99
N CYS A 92 -10.69 -6.47 16.26
CA CYS A 92 -9.50 -6.65 17.07
C CYS A 92 -8.91 -5.29 17.45
N TYR A 93 -8.25 -5.18 18.61
CA TYR A 93 -7.53 -3.97 19.04
C TYR A 93 -6.50 -3.47 18.02
N SER A 94 -5.86 -4.38 17.27
CA SER A 94 -4.84 -4.06 16.27
C SER A 94 -5.41 -3.69 14.89
N ASN A 95 -6.73 -3.71 14.71
CA ASN A 95 -7.37 -3.33 13.46
C ASN A 95 -7.92 -1.91 13.56
N ASN A 96 -7.61 -1.11 12.54
CA ASN A 96 -8.12 0.24 12.40
C ASN A 96 -8.52 0.48 10.94
N ALA A 97 -9.75 0.90 10.71
CA ALA A 97 -10.23 1.27 9.39
C ALA A 97 -9.97 2.75 9.11
N VAL A 98 -9.38 3.01 7.94
CA VAL A 98 -9.21 4.36 7.38
C VAL A 98 -10.19 4.51 6.24
N LEU A 99 -11.19 5.38 6.41
CA LEU A 99 -12.14 5.73 5.35
C LEU A 99 -11.62 6.90 4.53
N PHE A 100 -11.83 6.82 3.23
CA PHE A 100 -11.42 7.84 2.27
C PHE A 100 -12.22 9.16 2.38
N GLU A 101 -13.41 9.14 3.00
CA GLU A 101 -14.36 10.25 3.04
C GLU A 101 -14.08 11.29 4.15
N GLU A 102 -13.17 11.00 5.07
CA GLU A 102 -12.69 12.01 6.01
C GLU A 102 -11.73 12.92 5.22
N GLU A 103 -12.18 14.14 4.87
CA GLU A 103 -11.31 15.16 4.26
C GLU A 103 -10.00 15.24 5.09
N ASP A 104 -8.86 15.04 4.42
CA ASP A 104 -7.49 14.89 4.99
C ASP A 104 -7.03 13.50 5.47
N SER A 105 -7.88 12.47 5.52
CA SER A 105 -7.44 11.14 6.00
C SER A 105 -6.51 10.41 5.04
N TRP A 106 -6.62 10.67 3.73
CA TRP A 106 -5.85 9.93 2.73
C TRP A 106 -5.53 10.71 1.47
N ILE A 107 -4.24 10.89 1.21
CA ILE A 107 -3.73 11.50 -0.01
C ILE A 107 -3.24 10.42 -0.97
N TRP A 108 -3.88 10.32 -2.14
CA TRP A 108 -3.36 9.56 -3.25
C TRP A 108 -2.26 10.36 -3.95
N SER A 109 -1.12 9.74 -4.21
CA SER A 109 -0.01 10.39 -4.91
C SER A 109 0.51 9.55 -6.05
N ASP A 110 0.91 10.20 -7.14
CA ASP A 110 1.45 9.55 -8.32
C ASP A 110 2.92 9.17 -8.13
N TRP A 111 3.15 8.17 -7.27
CA TRP A 111 4.47 7.64 -7.00
C TRP A 111 5.14 7.03 -8.24
N ALA A 112 4.34 6.49 -9.17
CA ALA A 112 4.85 5.84 -10.37
C ALA A 112 5.47 6.87 -11.32
N GLU A 113 4.76 7.96 -11.61
CA GLU A 113 5.29 9.07 -12.40
C GLU A 113 6.50 9.71 -11.72
N PHE A 114 6.37 10.01 -10.42
CA PHE A 114 7.43 10.63 -9.61
C PHE A 114 8.75 9.84 -9.63
N PHE A 115 8.70 8.52 -9.43
CA PHE A 115 9.91 7.70 -9.41
C PHE A 115 10.42 7.31 -10.79
N SER A 116 9.59 7.39 -11.84
CA SER A 116 10.01 7.00 -13.19
C SER A 116 11.15 7.87 -13.73
N ALA A 117 11.17 9.15 -13.38
CA ALA A 117 12.24 10.09 -13.75
C ALA A 117 13.57 9.74 -13.07
N SER A 118 13.55 9.45 -11.77
CA SER A 118 14.77 9.39 -10.95
C SER A 118 15.32 7.99 -10.70
N PHE A 119 14.49 6.94 -10.83
CA PHE A 119 14.88 5.56 -10.47
C PHE A 119 14.78 4.59 -11.64
N SER A 120 15.77 3.70 -11.72
CA SER A 120 15.85 2.60 -12.68
C SER A 120 15.11 1.36 -12.18
N ALA A 121 14.59 0.58 -13.12
CA ALA A 121 14.07 -0.74 -12.80
C ALA A 121 15.21 -1.70 -12.43
N LEU A 122 14.98 -2.55 -11.43
CA LEU A 122 15.94 -3.58 -11.04
C LEU A 122 15.81 -4.80 -11.97
N LYS A 123 16.88 -5.12 -12.68
CA LYS A 123 16.93 -6.30 -13.57
C LYS A 123 16.88 -7.59 -12.75
N GLY A 124 16.03 -8.54 -13.15
CA GLY A 124 15.91 -9.82 -12.44
C GLY A 124 15.15 -9.72 -11.10
N LEU A 125 14.39 -8.65 -10.87
CA LEU A 125 13.66 -8.39 -9.62
C LEU A 125 12.94 -9.63 -9.07
N ARG A 126 12.29 -10.40 -9.93
CA ARG A 126 11.53 -11.60 -9.56
C ARG A 126 12.36 -12.63 -8.78
N GLY A 127 13.66 -12.74 -9.02
CA GLY A 127 14.53 -13.71 -8.36
C GLY A 127 15.00 -13.33 -6.96
N TYR A 128 14.88 -12.06 -6.55
CA TYR A 128 15.34 -11.61 -5.23
C TYR A 128 14.20 -11.65 -4.21
N HIS A 129 14.51 -12.01 -2.97
CA HIS A 129 13.53 -12.13 -1.89
C HIS A 129 13.82 -11.20 -0.71
N ILE A 130 15.04 -10.71 -0.57
CA ILE A 130 15.42 -9.79 0.50
C ILE A 130 16.03 -8.56 -0.14
N PHE A 131 15.55 -7.38 0.26
CA PHE A 131 16.03 -6.08 -0.21
C PHE A 131 16.36 -5.22 1.00
N ARG A 132 17.59 -4.73 1.09
CA ARG A 132 18.04 -3.86 2.17
C ARG A 132 18.50 -2.52 1.63
N PHE A 133 18.05 -1.45 2.26
CA PHE A 133 18.39 -0.05 1.97
C PHE A 133 19.04 0.54 3.21
N HIS A 134 20.15 1.26 3.07
CA HIS A 134 20.90 1.79 4.21
C HIS A 134 21.45 3.19 3.93
N GLN A 135 21.46 4.05 4.93
CA GLN A 135 21.89 5.45 4.83
C GLN A 135 23.33 5.64 4.34
N GLU A 136 24.22 4.69 4.62
CA GLU A 136 25.61 4.74 4.12
C GLU A 136 25.72 4.47 2.61
N ASN A 137 24.65 3.98 1.98
CA ASN A 137 24.62 3.54 0.59
C ASN A 137 23.39 4.07 -0.15
N LEU A 138 23.21 5.40 -0.07
CA LEU A 138 22.10 6.10 -0.69
C LEU A 138 21.98 5.83 -2.21
N GLY A 139 20.75 5.74 -2.69
CA GLY A 139 20.45 5.47 -4.10
C GLY A 139 20.71 4.02 -4.53
N LYS A 140 21.02 3.11 -3.60
CA LYS A 140 21.31 1.69 -3.86
C LYS A 140 20.41 0.77 -3.04
N VAL A 141 20.37 -0.49 -3.46
CA VAL A 141 19.73 -1.59 -2.74
C VAL A 141 20.67 -2.79 -2.69
N PHE A 142 20.69 -3.48 -1.56
CA PHE A 142 21.36 -4.76 -1.39
C PHE A 142 20.32 -5.88 -1.53
N CYS A 143 20.55 -6.82 -2.43
CA CYS A 143 19.58 -7.86 -2.76
C CYS A 143 20.13 -9.27 -2.49
N ARG A 144 19.28 -10.17 -2.01
CA ARG A 144 19.56 -11.62 -1.89
C ARG A 144 18.43 -12.46 -2.46
N LYS A 145 18.73 -13.63 -3.03
CA LYS A 145 17.68 -14.58 -3.48
C LYS A 145 17.29 -15.53 -2.35
N SER A 146 18.22 -15.88 -1.47
CA SER A 146 17.98 -16.67 -0.26
C SER A 146 18.56 -15.99 0.99
N SER A 147 18.33 -16.53 2.20
CA SER A 147 18.95 -16.02 3.43
C SER A 147 20.48 -16.14 3.41
N ASP A 148 20.99 -17.16 2.75
CA ASP A 148 22.40 -17.59 2.80
C ASP A 148 23.22 -17.02 1.64
N ASP A 149 22.55 -16.37 0.68
CA ASP A 149 23.20 -15.72 -0.45
C ASP A 149 24.00 -14.49 0.00
N ILE A 150 25.12 -14.25 -0.68
CA ILE A 150 25.87 -13.00 -0.57
C ILE A 150 25.02 -11.85 -1.11
N GLU A 151 25.00 -10.72 -0.38
CA GLU A 151 24.29 -9.52 -0.80
C GLU A 151 24.89 -8.95 -2.10
N GLN A 152 24.02 -8.71 -3.07
CA GLN A 152 24.36 -8.03 -4.32
C GLN A 152 23.92 -6.57 -4.26
N GLN A 153 24.89 -5.66 -4.35
CA GLN A 153 24.61 -4.22 -4.37
C GLN A 153 24.22 -3.77 -5.79
N ILE A 154 23.07 -3.12 -5.91
CA ILE A 154 22.53 -2.60 -7.18
C ILE A 154 22.20 -1.12 -7.02
N LYS A 155 22.66 -0.29 -7.96
CA LYS A 155 22.30 1.14 -8.01
C LYS A 155 20.89 1.30 -8.59
N LEU A 156 20.00 1.97 -7.87
CA LEU A 156 18.63 2.27 -8.30
C LEU A 156 18.47 3.71 -8.80
N LEU A 157 19.08 4.68 -8.11
CA LEU A 157 19.03 6.08 -8.48
C LEU A 157 19.78 6.29 -9.80
N LYS A 158 19.18 6.93 -10.81
CA LYS A 158 19.82 7.22 -12.10
C LYS A 158 20.92 8.25 -11.97
N GLY A 159 20.66 9.32 -11.20
CA GLY A 159 21.58 10.44 -10.96
C GLY A 159 22.52 10.26 -9.78
N SER A 160 23.02 11.40 -9.27
CA SER A 160 23.72 11.48 -7.99
C SER A 160 22.72 11.84 -6.88
N VAL A 161 23.05 11.47 -5.64
CA VAL A 161 22.23 11.81 -4.47
C VAL A 161 22.20 13.33 -4.26
N ALA A 162 23.31 14.02 -4.49
CA ALA A 162 23.40 15.48 -4.35
C ALA A 162 22.50 16.26 -5.34
N ALA A 163 22.15 15.67 -6.48
CA ALA A 163 21.24 16.28 -7.45
C ALA A 163 19.76 15.99 -7.18
N PHE A 164 19.45 15.14 -6.18
CA PHE A 164 18.08 14.83 -5.82
C PHE A 164 17.55 15.92 -4.88
N ASP A 165 16.51 16.65 -5.30
CA ASP A 165 15.87 17.65 -4.44
C ASP A 165 15.02 16.96 -3.36
N PRO A 166 15.37 17.10 -2.07
CA PRO A 166 14.66 16.45 -0.98
C PRO A 166 13.27 17.05 -0.70
N ASN A 167 12.94 18.20 -1.28
CA ASN A 167 11.67 18.89 -1.04
C ASN A 167 10.59 18.52 -2.05
N VAL A 168 10.95 17.91 -3.19
CA VAL A 168 9.95 17.51 -4.19
C VAL A 168 9.11 16.35 -3.66
N ARG A 169 7.80 16.42 -3.89
CA ARG A 169 6.82 15.40 -3.52
C ARG A 169 6.03 14.95 -4.75
N PRO A 170 5.51 13.72 -4.77
CA PRO A 170 4.64 13.26 -5.85
C PRO A 170 3.38 14.12 -5.96
N ARG A 171 2.89 14.29 -7.19
CA ARG A 171 1.61 14.96 -7.48
C ARG A 171 0.47 14.23 -6.78
N MET A 172 -0.44 14.99 -6.17
CA MET A 172 -1.70 14.46 -5.65
C MET A 172 -2.62 14.02 -6.78
N VAL A 173 -3.22 12.85 -6.63
CA VAL A 173 -4.18 12.27 -7.56
C VAL A 173 -5.57 12.40 -6.96
N LEU A 174 -6.49 13.02 -7.69
CA LEU A 174 -7.88 13.06 -7.29
C LEU A 174 -8.54 11.70 -7.55
N PRO A 175 -9.38 11.19 -6.64
CA PRO A 175 -10.16 9.99 -6.88
C PRO A 175 -11.04 10.19 -8.12
N GLY A 176 -10.99 9.26 -9.07
CA GLY A 176 -11.84 9.32 -10.27
C GLY A 176 -13.31 9.01 -10.02
N GLY A 177 -13.69 8.64 -8.79
CA GLY A 177 -15.02 8.16 -8.44
C GLY A 177 -15.32 6.77 -9.05
N LEU A 178 -16.58 6.35 -8.94
CA LEU A 178 -17.06 5.14 -9.59
C LEU A 178 -17.44 5.44 -11.04
N THR A 179 -17.07 4.54 -11.96
CA THR A 179 -17.54 4.62 -13.35
C THR A 179 -19.05 4.42 -13.43
N ARG A 180 -19.70 4.94 -14.48
CA ARG A 180 -21.15 4.74 -14.72
C ARG A 180 -21.54 3.26 -14.73
N ASP A 181 -20.73 2.42 -15.38
CA ASP A 181 -20.93 0.96 -15.39
C ASP A 181 -20.88 0.37 -13.98
N ARG A 182 -19.97 0.87 -13.13
CA ARG A 182 -19.86 0.40 -11.75
C ARG A 182 -21.03 0.88 -10.90
N GLN A 183 -21.50 2.11 -11.08
CA GLN A 183 -22.71 2.63 -10.44
C GLN A 183 -23.94 1.79 -10.85
N ALA A 184 -24.11 1.53 -12.14
CA ALA A 184 -25.20 0.69 -12.67
C ALA A 184 -25.14 -0.74 -12.13
N TYR A 185 -23.94 -1.31 -12.01
CA TYR A 185 -23.74 -2.62 -11.39
C TYR A 185 -24.15 -2.61 -9.92
N LEU A 186 -23.72 -1.63 -9.12
CA LEU A 186 -24.11 -1.54 -7.71
C LEU A 186 -25.63 -1.40 -7.56
N TYR A 187 -26.25 -0.51 -8.34
CA TYR A 187 -27.69 -0.29 -8.31
C TYR A 187 -28.50 -1.54 -8.70
N SER A 188 -28.09 -2.25 -9.76
CA SER A 188 -28.86 -3.39 -10.28
C SER A 188 -28.55 -4.72 -9.60
N ARG A 189 -27.31 -4.96 -9.19
CA ARG A 189 -26.84 -6.27 -8.69
C ARG A 189 -26.64 -6.31 -7.18
N VAL A 190 -26.25 -5.20 -6.56
CA VAL A 190 -25.91 -5.18 -5.13
C VAL A 190 -27.07 -4.63 -4.29
N ARG A 191 -27.76 -3.60 -4.76
CA ARG A 191 -28.89 -2.95 -4.06
C ARG A 191 -29.97 -3.90 -3.50
N PRO A 192 -30.36 -5.02 -4.14
CA PRO A 192 -31.33 -5.95 -3.57
C PRO A 192 -30.90 -6.57 -2.24
N PHE A 193 -29.58 -6.66 -1.99
CA PHE A 193 -29.00 -7.22 -0.78
C PHE A 193 -28.72 -6.16 0.30
N VAL A 194 -28.90 -4.88 0.00
CA VAL A 194 -28.73 -3.76 0.94
C VAL A 194 -30.08 -3.47 1.59
N GLN A 195 -30.12 -3.41 2.92
CA GLN A 195 -31.35 -3.13 3.67
C GLN A 195 -31.69 -1.62 3.65
N ASN A 196 -32.96 -1.28 3.86
CA ASN A 196 -33.35 0.11 4.09
C ASN A 196 -32.87 0.58 5.48
N PRO A 197 -32.45 1.85 5.66
CA PRO A 197 -32.48 2.95 4.68
C PRO A 197 -31.21 3.06 3.80
N TRP A 198 -30.26 2.12 3.91
CA TRP A 198 -28.92 2.22 3.32
C TRP A 198 -28.84 2.09 1.80
N LYS A 199 -29.91 1.66 1.14
CA LYS A 199 -29.93 1.45 -0.31
C LYS A 199 -29.46 2.68 -1.10
N ASP A 200 -29.95 3.86 -0.74
CA ASP A 200 -29.60 5.11 -1.44
C ASP A 200 -28.24 5.67 -1.02
N VAL A 201 -27.70 5.24 0.11
CA VAL A 201 -26.36 5.60 0.56
C VAL A 201 -25.30 4.76 -0.17
N THR A 202 -25.50 3.44 -0.22
CA THR A 202 -24.47 2.50 -0.72
C THR A 202 -24.63 2.14 -2.18
N CYS A 203 -25.85 2.15 -2.69
CA CYS A 203 -26.16 1.81 -4.08
C CYS A 203 -27.19 2.82 -4.65
N PRO A 204 -26.88 4.13 -4.70
CA PRO A 204 -27.79 5.14 -5.22
C PRO A 204 -28.17 4.86 -6.68
N PRO A 205 -29.34 5.37 -7.13
CA PRO A 205 -29.67 5.40 -8.55
C PRO A 205 -28.54 6.03 -9.38
N VAL A 206 -28.31 5.51 -10.58
CA VAL A 206 -27.38 6.13 -11.53
C VAL A 206 -27.97 7.48 -11.91
N GLN A 207 -27.24 8.57 -11.63
CA GLN A 207 -27.67 9.91 -12.03
C GLN A 207 -27.68 9.99 -13.56
N THR A 208 -28.85 10.26 -14.13
CA THR A 208 -28.98 10.69 -15.53
C THR A 208 -28.70 12.18 -15.59
N GLU A 209 -27.82 12.62 -16.48
CA GLU A 209 -27.60 14.05 -16.75
C GLU A 209 -28.93 14.67 -17.23
N GLU A 210 -29.41 15.70 -16.52
CA GLU A 210 -30.38 16.67 -17.05
C GLU A 210 -29.67 17.63 -18.01
#